data_AF-A0A5P8ARW1-F1
#
_entry.id   AF-A0A5P8ARW1-F1
#
_cell.length_a   1.000
_cell.length_b   1.000
_cell.length_c   1.000
_cell.angle_alpha   90.00
_cell.angle_beta   90.00
_cell.angle_gamma   90.00
#
_symmetry.space_group_name_H-M   'P 1'
#
loop_
_entity.id
_entity.type
_entity.pdbx_description
1 polymer ?
#
loop_
_entity_poly.entity_id
_entity_poly.type
_entity_poly.pdbx_seq_one_letter_code
_entity_poly.pdbx_strand_id
1 'polypeptide(L)'
;NGNYEKVKTVVDQFITGTLDKIAAGAKEAAKGATGEAIGNATSAGHGATPADKDSVISLVKGIKTIVGVVLKDNEGNAEATKTKDEQQKSIGNLFADSAGKDDAKEENIAKASASIGAVSGADILQAIAQSKENPAVDSTDGIEKAKDA
;
A
#
# COMPACT_ATOMS: atom_id res chain seq x y z
N ASN A 1 -13.86 -25.93 -39.13
CA ASN A 1 -14.44 -25.50 -37.84
C ASN A 1 -13.70 -24.24 -37.35
N GLY A 2 -13.93 -23.08 -37.96
CA GLY A 2 -13.10 -21.85 -37.78
C GLY A 2 -13.29 -21.10 -36.46
N ASN A 3 -14.21 -21.56 -35.60
CA ASN A 3 -14.42 -20.96 -34.27
C ASN A 3 -13.37 -21.40 -33.25
N TYR A 4 -12.71 -22.55 -33.47
CA TYR A 4 -11.70 -23.07 -32.54
C TYR A 4 -10.50 -22.12 -32.38
N GLU A 5 -9.98 -21.59 -33.49
CA GLU A 5 -8.85 -20.65 -33.45
C GLU A 5 -9.21 -19.35 -32.71
N LYS A 6 -10.41 -18.82 -32.92
CA LYS A 6 -10.90 -17.62 -32.21
C LYS A 6 -11.03 -17.86 -30.71
N VAL A 7 -11.61 -19.00 -30.32
CA VAL A 7 -11.74 -19.38 -28.91
C VAL A 7 -10.36 -19.58 -28.29
N LYS A 8 -9.45 -20.28 -28.96
CA LYS A 8 -8.07 -20.48 -28.50
C LYS A 8 -7.38 -19.15 -28.25
N THR A 9 -7.45 -18.19 -29.18
CA THR A 9 -6.82 -16.87 -29.01
C THR A 9 -7.36 -16.12 -27.80
N VAL A 10 -8.68 -16.11 -27.57
CA VAL A 10 -9.28 -15.44 -26.42
C VAL A 10 -8.88 -16.12 -25.11
N VAL A 11 -8.83 -17.46 -25.09
CA VAL A 11 -8.40 -18.24 -23.93
C VAL A 11 -6.92 -17.98 -23.62
N ASP A 12 -6.05 -18.02 -24.63
CA ASP A 12 -4.62 -17.73 -24.47
C ASP A 12 -4.43 -16.31 -23.90
N GLN A 13 -5.15 -15.31 -24.44
CA GLN A 13 -5.11 -13.93 -23.94
C GLN A 13 -5.63 -13.80 -22.51
N PHE A 14 -6.66 -14.55 -22.12
CA PHE A 14 -7.16 -14.54 -20.75
C PHE A 14 -6.14 -15.15 -19.78
N ILE A 15 -5.48 -16.26 -20.17
CA ILE A 15 -4.45 -16.89 -19.34
C ILE A 15 -3.25 -15.95 -19.18
N THR A 16 -2.61 -15.56 -20.29
CA THR A 16 -1.35 -14.81 -20.22
C THR A 16 -1.54 -13.33 -19.90
N GLY A 17 -2.67 -12.75 -20.33
CA GLY A 17 -3.00 -11.35 -20.14
C GLY A 17 -3.62 -11.03 -18.78
N THR A 18 -4.24 -12.02 -18.13
CA THR A 18 -4.94 -11.84 -16.84
C THR A 18 -4.41 -12.79 -15.76
N LEU A 19 -4.60 -14.11 -15.92
CA LEU A 19 -4.33 -15.07 -14.84
C LEU A 19 -2.85 -15.11 -14.45
N ASP A 20 -1.95 -15.19 -15.43
CA ASP A 20 -0.51 -15.25 -15.19
C ASP A 20 0.01 -13.99 -14.50
N LYS A 21 -0.51 -12.82 -14.86
CA LYS A 21 -0.14 -11.54 -14.23
C LYS A 21 -0.63 -11.45 -12.79
N ILE A 22 -1.88 -11.85 -12.52
CA ILE A 22 -2.42 -11.91 -11.16
C ILE A 22 -1.59 -12.90 -10.32
N ALA A 23 -1.28 -14.08 -10.87
CA ALA A 23 -0.47 -15.07 -10.18
C ALA A 23 0.95 -14.56 -9.89
N ALA A 24 1.59 -13.86 -10.84
CA ALA A 24 2.90 -13.25 -10.65
C ALA A 24 2.87 -12.15 -9.57
N GLY A 25 1.92 -11.23 -9.64
CA GLY A 25 1.77 -10.16 -8.67
C GLY A 25 1.46 -10.69 -7.26
N ALA A 26 0.60 -11.71 -7.15
CA ALA A 26 0.28 -12.34 -5.86
C ALA A 26 1.50 -13.03 -5.24
N LYS A 27 2.30 -13.73 -6.06
CA LYS A 27 3.57 -14.35 -5.60
C LYS A 27 4.57 -13.29 -5.14
N GLU A 28 4.65 -12.15 -5.81
CA GLU A 28 5.52 -11.05 -5.40
C GLU A 28 5.04 -10.40 -4.09
N ALA A 29 3.76 -10.07 -3.98
CA ALA A 29 3.17 -9.48 -2.77
C ALA A 29 3.34 -10.40 -1.54
N ALA A 30 3.21 -11.72 -1.74
CA ALA A 30 3.37 -12.71 -0.68
C ALA A 30 4.77 -12.71 -0.05
N LYS A 31 5.81 -12.27 -0.77
CA LYS A 31 7.16 -12.12 -0.19
C LYS A 31 7.23 -11.03 0.87
N GLY A 32 6.39 -9.99 0.75
CA GLY A 32 6.31 -8.89 1.70
C GLY A 32 5.25 -9.07 2.78
N ALA A 33 4.31 -10.00 2.59
CA ALA A 33 3.27 -10.32 3.56
C ALA A 33 3.79 -11.29 4.64
N THR A 34 4.97 -11.01 5.19
CA THR A 34 5.63 -11.79 6.23
C THR A 34 5.85 -10.92 7.46
N GLY A 35 5.47 -11.37 8.65
CA GLY A 35 5.72 -10.63 9.87
C GLY A 35 4.65 -10.78 10.92
N GLU A 36 4.45 -9.71 11.69
CA GLU A 36 3.57 -9.64 12.85
C GLU A 36 2.09 -9.47 12.49
N ALA A 37 1.24 -9.38 13.51
CA ALA A 37 -0.18 -9.11 13.34
C ALA A 37 -0.43 -7.74 12.69
N ILE A 38 -1.45 -7.66 11.84
CA ILE A 38 -1.91 -6.39 11.27
C ILE A 38 -2.47 -5.52 12.40
N GLY A 39 -2.02 -4.26 12.45
CA GLY A 39 -2.41 -3.33 13.51
C GLY A 39 -1.73 -3.59 14.85
N ASN A 40 -0.55 -4.24 14.84
CA ASN A 40 0.27 -4.34 16.06
C ASN A 40 0.62 -2.94 16.60
N ALA A 41 0.69 -2.82 17.92
CA ALA A 41 1.13 -1.63 18.63
C ALA A 41 2.30 -1.98 19.53
N THR A 42 3.20 -1.03 19.72
CA THR A 42 4.37 -1.21 20.57
C THR A 42 3.97 -1.31 22.05
N SER A 43 4.83 -1.93 22.86
CA SER A 43 4.65 -1.92 24.31
C SER A 43 4.63 -0.49 24.84
N ALA A 44 3.86 -0.24 25.90
CA ALA A 44 3.76 1.07 26.52
C ALA A 44 5.16 1.69 26.76
N GLY A 45 5.32 2.95 26.35
CA GLY A 45 6.58 3.68 26.47
C GLY A 45 7.62 3.43 25.37
N HIS A 46 7.31 2.64 24.32
CA HIS A 46 8.18 2.43 23.16
C HIS A 46 7.60 3.08 21.91
N GLY A 47 8.47 3.68 21.08
CA GLY A 47 8.07 4.17 19.76
C GLY A 47 8.10 3.08 18.68
N ALA A 48 7.61 3.41 17.49
CA ALA A 48 7.54 2.49 16.36
C ALA A 48 8.93 1.99 15.93
N THR A 49 8.98 0.76 15.44
CA THR A 49 10.16 0.21 14.76
C THR A 49 9.93 0.32 13.24
N PRO A 50 10.94 0.71 12.45
CA PRO A 50 10.81 0.76 11.00
C PRO A 50 10.38 -0.59 10.42
N ALA A 51 9.45 -0.55 9.48
CA ALA A 51 9.08 -1.73 8.72
C ALA A 51 10.26 -2.22 7.85
N ASP A 52 10.28 -3.53 7.58
CA ASP A 52 11.26 -4.11 6.66
C ASP A 52 11.05 -3.54 5.25
N LYS A 53 12.09 -2.86 4.74
CA LYS A 53 12.03 -2.13 3.46
C LYS A 53 11.72 -3.05 2.29
N ASP A 54 12.37 -4.21 2.22
CA ASP A 54 12.21 -5.13 1.10
C ASP A 54 10.82 -5.75 1.09
N SER A 55 10.27 -6.01 2.27
CA SER A 55 8.89 -6.49 2.46
C SER A 55 7.87 -5.47 1.96
N VAL A 56 8.00 -4.20 2.34
CA VAL A 56 7.12 -3.12 1.84
C VAL A 56 7.23 -2.98 0.33
N ILE A 57 8.44 -3.03 -0.23
CA ILE A 57 8.66 -2.93 -1.68
C ILE A 57 8.00 -4.09 -2.43
N SER A 58 8.14 -5.34 -1.95
CA SER A 58 7.50 -6.50 -2.57
C SER A 58 5.97 -6.42 -2.52
N LEU A 59 5.40 -5.92 -1.42
CA LEU A 59 3.97 -5.69 -1.31
C LEU A 59 3.47 -4.67 -2.35
N VAL A 60 4.13 -3.52 -2.44
CA VAL A 60 3.80 -2.46 -3.42
C VAL A 60 3.90 -2.98 -4.86
N LYS A 61 5.00 -3.65 -5.22
CA LYS A 61 5.22 -4.21 -6.56
C LYS A 61 4.15 -5.23 -6.95
N GLY A 62 3.87 -6.16 -6.04
CA GLY A 62 2.90 -7.22 -6.27
C GLY A 62 1.48 -6.66 -6.46
N ILE A 63 1.06 -5.76 -5.56
CA ILE A 63 -0.26 -5.10 -5.65
C ILE A 63 -0.37 -4.29 -6.93
N LYS A 64 0.64 -3.48 -7.28
CA LYS A 64 0.66 -2.70 -8.51
C LYS A 64 0.47 -3.55 -9.77
N THR A 65 1.14 -4.70 -9.82
CA THR A 65 1.00 -5.67 -10.93
C THR A 65 -0.43 -6.21 -11.04
N ILE A 66 -1.07 -6.50 -9.90
CA ILE A 66 -2.46 -6.97 -9.86
C ILE A 66 -3.42 -5.85 -10.28
N VAL A 67 -3.26 -4.66 -9.71
CA VAL A 67 -4.14 -3.50 -9.94
C VAL A 67 -4.21 -3.13 -11.41
N GLY A 68 -3.08 -3.11 -12.12
CA GLY A 68 -3.04 -2.84 -13.57
C GLY A 68 -3.76 -3.88 -14.44
N VAL A 69 -4.30 -4.95 -13.85
CA VAL A 69 -5.07 -6.00 -14.52
C VAL A 69 -6.52 -6.03 -14.04
N VAL A 70 -6.76 -5.83 -12.75
CA VAL A 70 -8.08 -6.07 -12.13
C VAL A 70 -8.93 -4.82 -11.97
N LEU A 71 -8.33 -3.64 -11.88
CA LEU A 71 -9.06 -2.37 -11.82
C LEU A 71 -9.15 -1.75 -13.22
N LYS A 72 -10.25 -1.06 -13.50
CA LYS A 72 -10.40 -0.26 -14.71
C LYS A 72 -9.61 1.05 -14.59
N ASP A 73 -9.29 1.67 -15.72
CA ASP A 73 -8.50 2.92 -15.77
C ASP A 73 -9.09 4.10 -14.97
N ASN A 74 -10.40 4.07 -14.69
CA ASN A 74 -11.11 5.10 -13.91
C ASN A 74 -11.73 4.56 -12.61
N GLU A 75 -11.27 3.40 -12.14
CA GLU A 75 -11.75 2.80 -10.90
C GLU A 75 -10.81 3.15 -9.74
N GLY A 76 -11.38 3.82 -8.74
CA GLY A 76 -10.64 4.40 -7.63
C GLY A 76 -9.93 5.72 -7.97
N ASN A 77 -9.49 6.43 -6.95
CA ASN A 77 -8.71 7.64 -7.02
C ASN A 77 -7.62 7.62 -5.95
N ALA A 78 -6.35 7.57 -6.38
CA ALA A 78 -5.19 7.56 -5.49
C ALA A 78 -5.11 8.79 -4.58
N GLU A 79 -5.67 9.92 -5.02
CA GLU A 79 -5.69 11.19 -4.30
C GLU A 79 -6.95 11.34 -3.42
N ALA A 80 -7.77 10.29 -3.29
CA ALA A 80 -8.96 10.34 -2.45
C ALA A 80 -8.54 10.48 -0.98
N THR A 81 -8.92 11.60 -0.38
CA THR A 81 -8.75 11.86 1.05
C THR A 81 -9.91 12.71 1.56
N LYS A 82 -10.30 12.52 2.83
CA LYS A 82 -11.17 13.46 3.55
C LYS A 82 -10.41 14.28 4.60
N THR A 83 -9.13 13.98 4.80
CA THR A 83 -8.26 14.71 5.70
C THR A 83 -7.36 15.67 4.93
N LYS A 84 -7.10 16.83 5.53
CA LYS A 84 -6.21 17.89 5.02
C LYS A 84 -4.76 17.63 5.44
N ASP A 85 -3.81 18.30 4.81
CA ASP A 85 -2.36 18.15 5.03
C ASP A 85 -1.95 18.14 6.51
N GLU A 86 -2.54 18.99 7.34
CA GLU A 86 -2.25 19.08 8.79
C GLU A 86 -2.68 17.81 9.55
N GLN A 87 -3.79 17.20 9.13
CA GLN A 87 -4.31 15.96 9.73
C GLN A 87 -3.49 14.75 9.26
N GLN A 88 -3.04 14.75 8.00
CA GLN A 88 -2.17 13.72 7.46
C GLN A 88 -0.80 13.71 8.16
N LYS A 89 -0.18 14.88 8.37
CA LYS A 89 1.06 15.01 9.15
C LYS A 89 0.90 14.47 10.57
N SER A 90 -0.21 14.80 11.23
CA SER A 90 -0.52 14.26 12.56
C SER A 90 -0.66 12.73 12.55
N ILE A 91 -1.21 12.10 11.51
CA ILE A 91 -1.26 10.63 11.42
C ILE A 91 0.15 10.03 11.34
N GLY A 92 1.09 10.73 10.71
CA GLY A 92 2.51 10.35 10.63
C GLY A 92 3.16 10.08 11.99
N ASN A 93 2.70 10.72 13.06
CA ASN A 93 3.21 10.49 14.42
C ASN A 93 3.04 9.03 14.88
N LEU A 94 2.09 8.26 14.31
CA LEU A 94 1.97 6.82 14.60
C LEU A 94 3.19 6.01 14.18
N PHE A 95 4.01 6.55 13.27
CA PHE A 95 5.25 5.96 12.79
C PHE A 95 6.50 6.55 13.46
N ALA A 96 6.31 7.43 14.46
CA ALA A 96 7.42 8.05 15.17
C ALA A 96 8.20 7.01 15.98
N ASP A 97 9.53 7.18 16.00
CA ASP A 97 10.43 6.32 16.75
C ASP A 97 10.37 6.59 18.27
N SER A 98 11.31 6.02 19.02
CA SER A 98 11.34 6.20 20.48
C SER A 98 11.58 7.65 20.94
N ALA A 99 12.14 8.52 20.10
CA ALA A 99 12.32 9.93 20.41
C ALA A 99 11.02 10.73 20.23
N GLY A 100 10.20 10.39 19.23
CA GLY A 100 8.92 11.05 18.93
C GLY A 100 7.67 10.36 19.49
N LYS A 101 7.81 9.27 20.24
CA LYS A 101 6.68 8.44 20.72
C LYS A 101 5.61 9.21 21.52
N ASP A 102 5.97 10.29 22.20
CA ASP A 102 5.03 11.08 23.01
C ASP A 102 4.00 11.84 22.15
N ASP A 103 4.27 11.97 20.85
CA ASP A 103 3.38 12.59 19.87
C ASP A 103 2.40 11.60 19.22
N ALA A 104 2.57 10.29 19.47
CA ALA A 104 1.65 9.23 19.07
C ALA A 104 0.53 9.06 20.10
N LYS A 105 -0.56 9.81 19.93
CA LYS A 105 -1.70 9.88 20.86
C LYS A 105 -2.96 9.24 20.27
N GLU A 106 -3.95 9.05 21.13
CA GLU A 106 -5.27 8.51 20.74
C GLU A 106 -5.94 9.33 19.61
N GLU A 107 -5.72 10.65 19.59
CA GLU A 107 -6.19 11.52 18.52
C GLU A 107 -5.62 11.14 17.14
N ASN A 108 -4.34 10.72 17.08
CA ASN A 108 -3.70 10.29 15.83
C ASN A 108 -4.34 8.99 15.33
N ILE A 109 -4.67 8.05 16.22
CA ILE A 109 -5.38 6.80 15.90
C ILE A 109 -6.79 7.08 15.37
N ALA A 110 -7.51 8.01 16.00
CA ALA A 110 -8.84 8.41 15.55
C ALA A 110 -8.79 9.04 14.14
N LYS A 111 -7.80 9.90 13.88
CA LYS A 111 -7.57 10.50 12.55
C LYS A 111 -7.20 9.47 11.48
N ALA A 112 -6.34 8.50 11.81
CA ALA A 112 -6.01 7.39 10.92
C ALA A 112 -7.26 6.58 10.56
N SER A 113 -8.04 6.19 11.56
CA SER A 113 -9.28 5.43 11.38
C SER A 113 -10.30 6.20 10.53
N ALA A 114 -10.46 7.51 10.77
CA ALA A 114 -11.34 8.36 9.99
C ALA A 114 -10.86 8.52 8.54
N SER A 115 -9.56 8.62 8.30
CA SER A 115 -8.97 8.72 6.96
C SER A 115 -9.17 7.44 6.16
N ILE A 116 -9.00 6.27 6.79
CA ILE A 116 -9.24 4.97 6.14
C ILE A 116 -10.74 4.77 5.88
N GLY A 117 -11.61 5.07 6.85
CA GLY A 117 -13.06 4.97 6.67
C GLY A 117 -13.66 5.97 5.68
N ALA A 118 -12.85 6.93 5.23
CA ALA A 118 -13.24 7.96 4.27
C ALA A 118 -13.07 7.55 2.81
N VAL A 119 -12.24 6.56 2.52
CA VAL A 119 -11.85 6.13 1.17
C VAL A 119 -12.40 4.74 0.86
N SER A 120 -12.48 4.40 -0.42
CA SER A 120 -12.85 3.04 -0.86
C SER A 120 -11.64 2.12 -0.95
N GLY A 121 -11.87 0.81 -1.02
CA GLY A 121 -10.79 -0.16 -1.26
C GLY A 121 -10.08 0.05 -2.61
N ALA A 122 -10.80 0.50 -3.64
CA ALA A 122 -10.20 0.82 -4.94
C ALA A 122 -9.29 2.06 -4.86
N ASP A 123 -9.66 3.06 -4.06
CA ASP A 123 -8.81 4.24 -3.81
C ASP A 123 -7.49 3.83 -3.14
N ILE A 124 -7.57 2.99 -2.10
CA ILE A 124 -6.39 2.46 -1.40
C ILE A 124 -5.49 1.66 -2.36
N LEU A 125 -6.08 0.77 -3.15
CA LEU A 125 -5.32 -0.03 -4.12
C LEU A 125 -4.66 0.84 -5.20
N GLN A 126 -5.33 1.89 -5.66
CA GLN A 126 -4.73 2.85 -6.61
C GLN A 126 -3.60 3.66 -5.99
N ALA A 127 -3.76 4.14 -4.75
CA ALA A 127 -2.69 4.84 -4.05
C ALA A 127 -1.43 3.97 -3.95
N ILE A 128 -1.58 2.70 -3.55
CA ILE A 128 -0.47 1.72 -3.51
C ILE A 128 0.15 1.51 -4.90
N ALA A 129 -0.67 1.40 -5.95
CA ALA A 129 -0.17 1.18 -7.31
C ALA A 129 0.63 2.38 -7.86
N GLN A 130 0.31 3.60 -7.40
CA GLN A 130 1.03 4.82 -7.76
C GLN A 130 2.26 5.09 -6.88
N SER A 131 2.36 4.45 -5.70
CA SER A 131 3.53 4.53 -4.85
C SER A 131 4.82 4.08 -5.56
N LYS A 132 5.95 4.66 -5.15
CA LYS A 132 7.25 4.33 -5.72
C LYS A 132 7.73 2.97 -5.21
N GLU A 133 8.29 2.18 -6.11
CA GLU A 133 8.87 0.86 -5.81
C GLU A 133 10.31 0.95 -5.26
N ASN A 134 10.90 2.14 -5.23
CA ASN A 134 12.22 2.40 -4.67
C ASN A 134 12.14 3.70 -3.83
N PRO A 135 11.49 3.65 -2.66
CA PRO A 135 11.37 4.84 -1.83
C PRO A 135 12.75 5.31 -1.35
N ALA A 136 12.97 6.62 -1.44
CA ALA A 136 14.12 7.27 -0.83
C ALA A 136 13.99 7.20 0.69
N VAL A 137 15.07 6.78 1.35
CA VAL A 137 15.14 6.72 2.81
C VAL A 137 15.82 8.00 3.29
N ASP A 138 15.16 8.77 4.14
CA ASP A 138 15.81 9.83 4.91
C ASP A 138 16.05 9.32 6.34
N SER A 139 17.27 8.86 6.61
CA SER A 139 17.63 8.36 7.93
C SER A 139 17.79 9.46 8.98
N THR A 140 17.85 10.73 8.57
CA THR A 140 18.09 11.87 9.48
C THR A 140 16.77 12.41 10.00
N ASP A 141 15.84 12.68 9.08
CA ASP A 141 14.57 13.33 9.39
C ASP A 141 13.37 12.39 9.28
N GLY A 142 13.58 11.13 8.87
CA GLY A 142 12.57 10.08 8.90
C GLY A 142 11.29 10.39 8.11
N ILE A 143 10.13 10.09 8.70
CA ILE A 143 8.81 10.29 8.10
C ILE A 143 8.50 11.77 7.81
N GLU A 144 9.10 12.72 8.56
CA GLU A 144 8.87 14.16 8.40
C GLU A 144 9.40 14.73 7.09
N LYS A 145 10.38 14.04 6.46
CA LYS A 145 10.95 14.41 5.16
C LYS A 145 10.73 13.36 4.08
N ALA A 146 9.98 12.30 4.37
CA ALA A 146 9.61 11.31 3.37
C ALA A 146 8.82 12.00 2.24
N LYS A 147 9.31 11.88 1.00
CA LYS A 147 8.67 12.44 -0.21
C LYS A 147 7.93 11.39 -1.03
N ASP A 148 8.13 10.13 -0.65
CA ASP A 148 7.67 8.94 -1.35
C ASP A 148 6.66 8.14 -0.52
N ALA A 149 6.22 8.73 0.61
CA ALA A 149 5.15 8.25 1.46
C ALA A 149 3.81 8.85 1.00
#